data_AF-A0A8T4J6T7-F1
#
_entry.id   AF-A0A8T4J6T7-F1
#
_cell.length_a   1.000
_cell.length_b   1.000
_cell.length_c   1.000
_cell.angle_alpha   90.00
_cell.angle_beta   90.00
_cell.angle_gamma   90.00
#
_symmetry.space_group_name_H-M   'P 1'
#
loop_
_entity.id
_entity.type
_entity.pdbx_description
1 polymer ?
#
loop_
_entity_poly.entity_id
_entity_poly.type
_entity_poly.pdbx_seq_one_letter_code
_entity_poly.pdbx_strand_id
1 'polypeptide(L)' 'MSDQLDQLKAELLELALEAAHRAGVLLRDGRPDDLGVAATKTSAVDVVTEMDLASEKLITGYLS' A
#
# COMPACT_ATOMS: atom_id res chain seq x y z
N MET A 1 -1.24 20.69 24.70
CA MET A 1 -2.27 20.21 23.74
C MET A 1 -1.66 20.01 22.35
N SER A 2 -0.77 20.88 21.84
CA SER A 2 -0.02 20.58 20.61
C SER A 2 0.92 19.37 20.77
N ASP A 3 1.61 19.25 21.91
CA ASP A 3 2.59 18.16 22.12
C ASP A 3 1.97 16.76 22.00
N GLN A 4 0.73 16.57 22.48
CA GLN A 4 0.01 15.30 22.34
C GLN A 4 -0.41 15.03 20.88
N LEU A 5 -0.77 16.08 20.15
CA LEU A 5 -1.11 15.95 18.74
C LEU A 5 0.13 15.65 17.90
N ASP A 6 1.27 16.26 18.23
CA ASP A 6 2.53 16.04 17.51
C ASP A 6 3.10 14.65 17.81
N GLN A 7 2.95 14.17 19.04
CA GLN A 7 3.24 12.78 19.41
C GLN A 7 2.37 11.79 18.61
N LEU A 8 1.05 12.01 18.55
CA LEU A 8 0.16 11.16 17.77
C LEU A 8 0.51 11.14 16.28
N LYS A 9 0.88 12.29 15.70
CA LYS A 9 1.32 12.35 14.30
C LYS A 9 2.61 11.56 14.07
N ALA A 10 3.55 11.60 15.01
CA ALA A 10 4.79 10.82 14.92
C ALA A 10 4.49 9.31 14.93
N GLU A 11 3.62 8.85 15.82
CA GLU A 11 3.20 7.45 15.90
C GLU A 11 2.47 7.00 14.62
N LEU A 12 1.56 7.82 14.10
CA LEU A 12 0.89 7.53 12.83
C LEU A 12 1.86 7.53 11.65
N LEU A 13 2.86 8.41 11.65
CA LEU A 13 3.89 8.43 10.61
C LEU A 13 4.74 7.16 10.64
N GLU A 14 5.16 6.71 11.82
CA GLU A 14 5.91 5.45 11.97
C GLU A 14 5.11 4.26 11.44
N LEU A 15 3.83 4.15 11.78
CA LEU A 15 2.94 3.11 11.25
C LEU A 15 2.80 3.19 9.72
N ALA A 16 2.64 4.41 9.17
CA ALA A 16 2.51 4.61 7.73
C ALA A 16 3.79 4.23 6.97
N LEU A 17 4.97 4.57 7.52
CA LEU A 17 6.26 4.22 6.93
C LEU A 17 6.47 2.71 6.90
N GLU A 18 6.11 2.00 7.97
CA GLU A 18 6.22 0.54 8.03
C GLU A 18 5.26 -0.14 7.05
N ALA A 19 4.01 0.32 6.97
CA ALA A 19 3.04 -0.17 5.99
C ALA A 19 3.55 0.02 4.55
N ALA A 20 4.08 1.20 4.24
CA ALA A 20 4.64 1.53 2.94
C ALA A 20 5.87 0.70 2.60
N HIS A 21 6.76 0.46 3.58
CA HIS A 21 7.95 -0.37 3.38
C HIS A 21 7.58 -1.80 3.00
N ARG A 22 6.64 -2.41 3.75
CA ARG A 22 6.16 -3.78 3.47
C ARG A 22 5.50 -3.89 2.10
N ALA A 23 4.65 -2.94 1.76
CA ALA A 23 4.03 -2.88 0.43
C ALA A 23 5.10 -2.74 -0.68
N GLY A 24 6.12 -1.89 -0.48
CA GLY A 24 7.23 -1.75 -1.42
C GLY A 24 8.04 -3.03 -1.62
N VAL A 25 8.31 -3.77 -0.55
CA VAL A 25 8.96 -5.10 -0.62
C VAL A 25 8.09 -6.09 -1.40
N LEU A 26 6.80 -6.16 -1.11
CA LEU A 26 5.85 -7.00 -1.85
C LEU A 26 5.85 -6.66 -3.34
N LEU A 27 5.77 -5.38 -3.69
CA LEU A 27 5.73 -4.92 -5.08
C LEU A 27 7.02 -5.23 -5.85
N ARG A 28 8.18 -5.07 -5.18
CA ARG A 28 9.50 -5.29 -5.78
C ARG A 28 9.78 -6.78 -5.97
N ASP A 29 9.57 -7.57 -4.92
CA ASP A 29 10.03 -8.96 -4.86
C ASP A 29 8.95 -9.96 -5.29
N GLY A 30 7.68 -9.58 -5.18
CA GLY A 30 6.54 -10.43 -5.52
C GLY A 30 6.00 -10.24 -6.93
N ARG A 31 6.63 -9.40 -7.77
CA ARG A 31 6.16 -9.12 -9.13
C ARG A 31 6.35 -10.36 -10.02
N PRO A 32 5.26 -10.93 -10.58
CA PRO A 32 5.36 -12.05 -11.51
C PRO A 32 5.86 -11.60 -12.89
N ASP A 33 6.53 -12.50 -13.60
CA ASP A 33 7.09 -12.24 -14.95
C ASP A 33 5.98 -11.99 -15.99
N ASP A 34 4.80 -12.57 -15.78
CA ASP A 34 3.61 -12.44 -16.62
C ASP A 34 2.59 -11.45 -16.07
N LEU A 35 3.03 -10.47 -15.27
CA LEU A 35 2.14 -9.48 -14.65
C LEU A 35 1.21 -8.82 -15.67
N GLY A 36 -0.08 -9.12 -15.54
CA GLY A 36 -1.15 -8.63 -16.40
C GLY A 36 -2.07 -7.62 -15.72
N VAL A 37 -3.09 -7.23 -16.48
CA VAL A 37 -4.18 -6.36 -16.02
C VAL A 37 -5.19 -7.24 -15.26
N ALA A 38 -5.38 -6.96 -13.97
CA ALA A 38 -6.40 -7.61 -13.15
C ALA A 38 -7.78 -6.96 -13.33
N ALA A 39 -7.82 -5.63 -13.51
CA ALA A 39 -9.03 -4.89 -13.82
C ALA A 39 -8.68 -3.58 -14.53
N THR A 40 -9.66 -2.93 -15.15
CA THR A 40 -9.56 -1.53 -15.57
C THR A 40 -10.53 -0.71 -14.75
N LYS A 41 -10.15 0.51 -14.38
CA LYS A 41 -11.05 1.45 -13.71
C LYS A 41 -11.99 2.08 -14.75
N THR A 42 -12.21 3.39 -14.66
CA THR A 42 -13.14 4.12 -15.54
C THR A 42 -12.64 4.27 -16.98
N SER A 43 -11.36 3.98 -17.25
CA SER A 43 -10.75 4.05 -18.58
C SER A 43 -9.93 2.79 -18.88
N ALA A 44 -9.87 2.41 -20.17
CA ALA A 44 -9.11 1.25 -20.64
C ALA A 44 -7.59 1.36 -20.39
N VAL A 45 -7.08 2.57 -20.18
CA VAL A 45 -5.66 2.80 -19.83
C VAL A 45 -5.42 2.93 -18.33
N ASP A 46 -6.48 2.98 -17.52
CA ASP A 46 -6.39 3.01 -16.05
C ASP A 46 -6.45 1.58 -15.52
N VAL A 47 -5.35 0.87 -15.70
CA VAL A 47 -5.24 -0.54 -15.33
C VAL A 47 -4.93 -0.70 -13.85
N VAL A 48 -5.51 -1.74 -13.26
CA VAL A 48 -5.21 -2.28 -11.94
C VAL A 48 -4.63 -3.66 -12.19
N THR A 49 -3.55 -3.98 -11.50
CA THR A 49 -2.87 -5.27 -11.55
C THR A 49 -3.14 -6.06 -10.27
N GLU A 50 -2.74 -7.32 -10.26
CA GLU A 50 -2.83 -8.16 -9.06
C GLU A 50 -1.99 -7.59 -7.90
N MET A 51 -0.91 -6.89 -8.25
CA MET A 51 -0.01 -6.27 -7.28
C MET A 51 -0.67 -5.10 -6.54
N ASP A 52 -1.52 -4.32 -7.21
CA ASP A 52 -2.27 -3.23 -6.58
C ASP A 52 -3.21 -3.78 -5.51
N LEU A 53 -3.99 -4.80 -5.87
CA LEU A 53 -4.93 -5.47 -4.95
C LEU A 53 -4.20 -6.16 -3.78
N ALA A 54 -3.06 -6.80 -4.06
CA ALA A 54 -2.25 -7.44 -3.04
C ALA A 54 -1.66 -6.41 -2.05
N SER A 55 -1.18 -5.26 -2.56
CA SER A 55 -0.64 -4.18 -1.73
C SER A 55 -1.72 -3.53 -0.86
N GLU A 56 -2.92 -3.29 -1.41
CA GLU A 56 -4.06 -2.74 -0.66
C GLU A 56 -4.47 -3.67 0.47
N LYS A 57 -4.60 -4.97 0.16
CA LYS A 57 -4.95 -6.00 1.16
C LYS A 57 -3.90 -6.11 2.26
N LEU A 58 -2.62 -6.01 1.92
CA LEU A 58 -1.53 -6.02 2.91
C LEU A 58 -1.62 -4.81 3.84
N ILE A 59 -1.75 -3.60 3.28
CA ILE A 59 -1.79 -2.36 4.07
C ILE A 59 -3.00 -2.36 4.99
N THR A 60 -4.20 -2.64 4.47
CA THR A 60 -5.43 -2.66 5.26
C THR A 60 -5.38 -3.74 6.34
N GLY A 61 -4.86 -4.93 6.03
CA GLY A 61 -4.68 -6.01 7.00
C GLY A 61 -3.62 -5.72 8.07
N TYR A 62 -2.63 -4.87 7.78
CA TYR A 62 -1.63 -4.45 8.77
C TYR A 62 -2.15 -3.37 9.73
N LEU A 63 -3.08 -2.53 9.26
CA LEU A 63 -3.63 -1.40 10.02
C LEU A 63 -4.94 -1.72 10.78
N SER A 64 -5.47 -2.94 10.65
CA SER A 64 -6.70 -3.40 11.32
C SER A 64 -6.41 -4.10 12.65
#